data_AF-A0AAJ6B817-F1
#
_entry.id   AF-A0AAJ6B817-F1
#
_cell.length_a   1.000
_cell.length_b   1.000
_cell.length_c   1.000
_cell.angle_alpha   90.00
_cell.angle_beta   90.00
_cell.angle_gamma   90.00
#
_symmetry.space_group_name_H-M   'P 1'
#
loop_
_entity.id
_entity.type
_entity.pdbx_description
1 polymer ?
#
loop_
_entity_poly.entity_id
_entity_poly.type
_entity_poly.pdbx_seq_one_letter_code
_entity_poly.pdbx_strand_id
1 'polypeptide(L)'
;MKNNTLATETFSNRNMHYFLDFKVAENNSNYIRITRSDQQPDQSYVRSQVVVFEEDFYFLIQAFASLFKRVIYRGQKEVGVQQLREARLEHLKGIKGMAPELRPREKLLARGAYALSHGELMALLIGSGVSDLNAVELGGQIMASIGDDPGRLAFLDVDRLKLFKGMGVAKSCAVLAAVELSRRMYGF
;
A
#
# COMPACT_ATOMS: atom_id res chain seq x y z
N MET A 1 36.51 18.22 2.75
CA MET A 1 35.78 17.12 3.42
C MET A 1 34.91 16.45 2.36
N LYS A 2 35.01 15.14 2.13
CA LYS A 2 34.14 14.46 1.16
C LYS A 2 32.70 14.61 1.63
N ASN A 3 31.84 15.13 0.76
CA ASN A 3 30.43 15.30 1.07
C ASN A 3 29.79 13.90 1.17
N ASN A 4 29.65 13.37 2.40
CA ASN A 4 29.14 12.02 2.64
C ASN A 4 27.61 11.96 2.67
N THR A 5 26.94 13.01 2.20
CA THR A 5 25.48 13.09 2.09
C THR A 5 25.06 12.71 0.68
N LEU A 6 24.22 11.69 0.58
CA LEU A 6 23.65 11.19 -0.66
C LEU A 6 22.37 11.95 -1.04
N ALA A 7 21.53 12.27 -0.06
CA ALA A 7 20.32 13.06 -0.24
C ALA A 7 19.94 13.79 1.06
N THR A 8 19.25 14.92 0.93
CA THR A 8 18.72 15.68 2.08
C THR A 8 17.34 16.22 1.74
N GLU A 9 16.42 16.06 2.68
CA GLU A 9 15.14 16.77 2.71
C GLU A 9 15.09 17.68 3.93
N THR A 10 14.46 18.85 3.81
CA THR A 10 14.36 19.81 4.92
C THR A 10 12.98 20.41 5.04
N PHE A 11 12.57 20.71 6.28
CA PHE A 11 11.38 21.49 6.55
C PHE A 11 11.58 22.29 7.84
N SER A 12 10.81 23.36 8.02
CA SER A 12 10.92 24.23 9.19
C SER A 12 9.55 24.55 9.77
N ASN A 13 9.51 24.77 11.08
CA ASN A 13 8.34 25.26 11.79
C ASN A 13 8.79 26.28 12.84
N ARG A 14 8.52 27.56 12.61
CA ARG A 14 8.99 28.69 13.43
C ARG A 14 10.52 28.69 13.55
N ASN A 15 11.04 28.65 14.76
CA ASN A 15 12.48 28.61 15.07
C ASN A 15 13.07 27.19 15.05
N MET A 16 12.31 26.19 14.59
CA MET A 16 12.76 24.80 14.52
C MET A 16 13.01 24.41 13.07
N HIS A 17 14.23 23.96 12.77
CA HIS A 17 14.63 23.47 11.45
C HIS A 17 14.91 21.97 11.51
N TYR A 18 14.34 21.21 10.58
CA TYR A 18 14.47 19.78 10.49
C TYR A 18 15.23 19.38 9.22
N PHE A 19 16.14 18.44 9.37
CA PHE A 19 16.96 17.88 8.29
C PHE A 19 16.82 16.36 8.32
N LEU A 20 16.46 15.77 7.17
CA LEU A 20 16.44 14.34 6.95
C LEU A 20 17.54 14.03 5.94
N ASP A 21 18.68 13.55 6.43
CA ASP A 21 19.83 13.22 5.59
C ASP A 21 19.91 11.72 5.36
N PHE A 22 20.18 11.31 4.12
CA PHE A 22 20.68 9.98 3.79
C PHE A 22 22.17 10.08 3.49
N LYS A 23 23.00 9.32 4.20
CA LYS A 23 24.45 9.51 4.25
C LYS A 23 25.20 8.19 4.22
N VAL A 24 26.47 8.26 3.84
CA VAL A 24 27.44 7.16 3.96
C VAL A 24 28.26 7.37 5.24
N ALA A 25 28.64 6.29 5.93
CA ALA A 25 29.56 6.29 7.06
C ALA A 25 31.01 6.00 6.61
N GLU A 26 31.98 6.07 7.53
CA GLU A 26 33.39 5.79 7.19
C GLU A 26 33.62 4.33 6.79
N ASN A 27 32.83 3.40 7.33
CA ASN A 27 32.83 1.99 6.98
C ASN A 27 32.03 1.67 5.70
N ASN A 28 31.63 2.68 4.94
CA ASN A 28 30.84 2.57 3.71
C ASN A 28 29.39 2.05 3.89
N SER A 29 28.89 1.93 5.13
CA SER A 29 27.47 1.66 5.40
C SER A 29 26.64 2.92 5.20
N ASN A 30 25.40 2.78 4.72
CA ASN A 30 24.47 3.90 4.63
C ASN A 30 23.66 4.08 5.91
N TYR A 31 23.22 5.31 6.18
CA TYR A 31 22.36 5.62 7.32
C TYR A 31 21.45 6.82 7.04
N ILE A 32 20.32 6.87 7.73
CA ILE A 32 19.47 8.04 7.80
C ILE A 32 19.77 8.79 9.09
N ARG A 33 19.82 10.11 9.01
CA ARG A 33 19.91 11.00 10.16
C ARG A 33 18.80 12.02 10.12
N ILE A 34 18.01 12.05 11.19
CA ILE A 34 16.99 13.07 11.41
C ILE A 34 17.57 14.05 12.42
N THR A 35 17.77 15.31 12.04
CA THR A 35 18.24 16.37 12.93
C THR A 35 17.16 17.42 13.11
N ARG A 36 16.91 17.80 14.36
CA ARG A 36 16.16 19.00 14.73
C ARG A 36 17.15 20.05 15.23
N SER A 37 17.04 21.27 14.74
CA SER A 37 17.87 22.42 15.08
C SER A 37 16.98 23.57 15.56
N ASP A 38 16.99 23.84 16.86
CA ASP A 38 16.20 24.88 17.51
C ASP A 38 17.02 26.17 17.66
N GLN A 39 16.60 27.23 16.98
CA GLN A 39 17.21 28.55 17.11
C GLN A 39 16.81 29.21 18.42
N GLN A 40 17.81 29.67 19.16
CA GLN A 40 17.69 30.36 20.44
C GLN A 40 17.58 31.89 20.23
N PRO A 41 17.09 32.64 21.23
CA PRO A 41 16.97 34.10 21.15
C PRO A 41 18.30 34.84 20.91
N ASP A 42 19.42 34.26 21.35
CA ASP A 42 20.78 34.77 21.13
C ASP A 42 21.35 34.41 19.75
N GLN A 43 20.50 33.89 18.84
CA GLN A 43 20.84 33.37 17.52
C GLN A 43 21.71 32.11 17.51
N SER A 44 21.99 31.50 18.66
CA SER A 44 22.62 30.18 18.74
C SER A 44 21.61 29.07 18.36
N TYR A 45 22.11 27.84 18.19
CA TYR A 45 21.28 26.68 17.84
C TYR A 45 21.55 25.51 18.78
N VAL A 46 20.47 24.87 19.25
CA VAL A 46 20.52 23.58 19.95
C VAL A 46 20.09 22.49 18.97
N ARG A 47 20.87 21.42 18.83
CA ARG A 47 20.59 20.33 17.91
C ARG A 47 20.36 19.02 18.63
N SER A 48 19.32 18.30 18.22
CA SER A 48 19.09 16.90 18.57
C SER A 48 19.06 16.08 17.30
N GLN A 49 19.57 14.85 17.35
CA GLN A 49 19.62 13.98 16.19
C GLN A 49 19.35 12.53 16.56
N VAL A 50 18.71 11.82 15.65
CA VAL A 50 18.53 10.37 15.67
C VAL A 50 19.17 9.81 14.41
N VAL A 51 19.96 8.75 14.57
CA VAL A 51 20.64 8.03 13.48
C VAL A 51 20.15 6.61 13.45
N VAL A 52 19.84 6.11 12.25
CA VAL A 52 19.47 4.71 12.00
C VAL A 52 20.27 4.23 10.81
N PHE A 53 20.90 3.07 10.91
CA PHE A 53 21.69 2.49 9.83
C PHE A 53 20.82 1.66 8.88
N GLU A 54 21.31 1.43 7.67
CA GLU A 54 20.58 0.77 6.59
C GLU A 54 20.06 -0.63 6.97
N GLU A 55 20.83 -1.38 7.76
CA GLU A 55 20.41 -2.70 8.28
C GLU A 55 19.11 -2.65 9.09
N ASP A 56 18.78 -1.50 9.68
CA ASP A 56 17.61 -1.30 10.54
C ASP A 56 16.45 -0.56 9.84
N PHE A 57 16.62 -0.13 8.59
CA PHE A 57 15.60 0.65 7.86
C PHE A 57 14.27 -0.09 7.75
N TYR A 58 14.33 -1.39 7.53
CA TYR A 58 13.13 -2.20 7.46
C TYR A 58 12.30 -2.08 8.76
N PHE A 59 12.93 -2.15 9.94
CA PHE A 59 12.25 -2.01 11.22
C PHE A 59 11.73 -0.58 11.44
N LEU A 60 12.52 0.42 11.07
CA LEU A 60 12.13 1.83 11.16
C LEU A 60 10.88 2.14 10.32
N ILE A 61 10.84 1.67 9.07
CA ILE A 61 9.70 1.86 8.16
C ILE A 61 8.45 1.18 8.73
N GLN A 62 8.57 -0.04 9.26
CA GLN A 62 7.46 -0.73 9.92
C GLN A 62 6.96 0.03 11.15
N ALA A 63 7.86 0.59 11.96
CA ALA A 63 7.50 1.39 13.12
C ALA A 63 6.73 2.66 12.72
N PHE A 64 7.21 3.42 11.72
CA PHE A 64 6.50 4.59 11.21
C PHE A 64 5.14 4.22 10.62
N ALA A 65 5.07 3.17 9.80
CA ALA A 65 3.81 2.70 9.23
C ALA A 65 2.81 2.31 10.33
N SER A 66 3.25 1.59 11.37
CA SER A 66 2.41 1.24 12.52
C SER A 66 1.98 2.48 13.30
N LEU A 67 2.87 3.44 13.51
CA LEU A 67 2.58 4.66 14.25
C LEU A 67 1.55 5.52 13.51
N PHE A 68 1.74 5.78 12.22
CA PHE A 68 0.81 6.59 11.44
C PHE A 68 -0.56 5.92 11.29
N LYS A 69 -0.60 4.59 11.15
CA LYS A 69 -1.87 3.84 11.25
C LYS A 69 -2.57 4.11 12.59
N ARG A 70 -1.86 3.99 13.72
CA ARG A 70 -2.46 4.29 15.05
C ARG A 70 -2.99 5.72 15.17
N VAL A 71 -2.28 6.70 14.60
CA VAL A 71 -2.70 8.10 14.66
C VAL A 71 -3.93 8.36 13.77
N ILE A 72 -3.97 7.79 12.57
CA ILE A 72 -5.09 7.94 11.63
C ILE A 72 -6.35 7.20 12.12
N TYR A 73 -6.18 6.02 12.72
CA TYR A 73 -7.29 5.19 13.23
C TYR A 73 -7.59 5.44 14.71
N ARG A 74 -7.30 6.63 15.26
CA ARG A 74 -7.50 6.97 16.70
C ARG A 74 -8.93 6.83 17.26
N GLY A 75 -9.88 6.29 16.48
CA GLY A 75 -11.23 5.91 16.90
C GLY A 75 -11.68 4.50 16.47
N GLN A 76 -10.81 3.69 15.83
CA GLN A 76 -11.08 2.30 15.48
C GLN A 76 -9.99 1.39 16.06
N LYS A 77 -10.42 0.25 16.63
CA LYS A 77 -9.62 -0.74 17.39
C LYS A 77 -8.12 -0.72 17.09
N GLU A 78 -7.32 -0.49 18.14
CA GLU A 78 -5.86 -0.55 18.11
C GLU A 78 -5.37 -1.85 17.47
N VAL A 79 -4.52 -1.74 16.44
CA VAL A 79 -3.82 -2.88 15.86
C VAL A 79 -2.33 -2.82 16.26
N GLY A 80 -1.89 -3.73 17.12
CA GLY A 80 -0.51 -3.84 17.61
C GLY A 80 0.47 -4.36 16.55
N VAL A 81 1.79 -4.21 16.78
CA VAL A 81 2.84 -4.73 15.87
C VAL A 81 2.72 -6.24 15.63
N GLN A 82 2.30 -6.98 16.66
CA GLN A 82 2.02 -8.42 16.57
C GLN A 82 0.82 -8.72 15.66
N GLN A 83 -0.25 -7.92 15.74
CA GLN A 83 -1.42 -8.08 14.87
C GLN A 83 -1.14 -7.64 13.43
N LEU A 84 -0.25 -6.65 13.22
CA LEU A 84 0.28 -6.33 11.89
C LEU A 84 1.11 -7.48 11.31
N ARG A 85 1.87 -8.19 12.15
CA ARG A 85 2.61 -9.40 11.77
C ARG A 85 1.67 -10.55 11.43
N GLU A 86 0.60 -10.75 12.20
CA GLU A 86 -0.46 -11.74 11.92
C GLU A 86 -1.21 -11.40 10.63
N ALA A 87 -1.62 -10.14 10.44
CA ALA A 87 -2.26 -9.69 9.20
C ALA A 87 -1.34 -9.87 7.99
N ARG A 88 -0.03 -9.62 8.15
CA ARG A 88 0.96 -9.91 7.11
C ARG A 88 1.15 -11.40 6.87
N LEU A 89 1.12 -12.23 7.92
CA LEU A 89 1.18 -13.69 7.77
C LEU A 89 -0.06 -14.19 7.03
N GLU A 90 -1.24 -13.70 7.35
CA GLU A 90 -2.49 -13.97 6.61
C GLU A 90 -2.39 -13.52 5.16
N HIS A 91 -1.89 -12.30 4.91
CA HIS A 91 -1.61 -11.77 3.58
C HIS A 91 -0.69 -12.67 2.75
N LEU A 92 0.39 -13.16 3.38
CA LEU A 92 1.37 -14.05 2.77
C LEU A 92 0.82 -15.46 2.48
N LYS A 93 -0.20 -15.92 3.21
CA LYS A 93 -0.86 -17.19 2.90
C LYS A 93 -1.72 -17.09 1.61
N GLY A 94 -2.00 -15.87 1.14
CA GLY A 94 -2.81 -15.60 -0.05
C GLY A 94 -4.23 -16.18 0.06
N ILE A 95 -4.95 -16.27 -1.07
CA ILE A 95 -6.32 -16.78 -1.08
C ILE A 95 -6.40 -18.23 -0.56
N LYS A 96 -5.38 -19.05 -0.80
CA LYS A 96 -5.34 -20.43 -0.27
C LYS A 96 -5.27 -20.49 1.26
N GLY A 97 -4.74 -19.43 1.89
CA GLY A 97 -4.68 -19.26 3.33
C GLY A 97 -6.02 -18.98 4.01
N MET A 98 -6.98 -18.45 3.25
CA MET A 98 -8.30 -18.09 3.78
C MET A 98 -9.08 -19.36 4.14
N ALA A 99 -10.00 -19.22 5.10
CA ALA A 99 -11.01 -20.23 5.36
C ALA A 99 -11.76 -20.56 4.05
N PRO A 100 -12.04 -21.83 3.72
CA PRO A 100 -12.62 -22.24 2.44
C PRO A 100 -13.85 -21.42 2.04
N GLU A 101 -14.74 -21.12 2.98
CA GLU A 101 -15.96 -20.35 2.78
C GLU A 101 -15.75 -18.87 2.42
N LEU A 102 -14.54 -18.34 2.64
CA LEU A 102 -14.14 -16.97 2.28
C LEU A 102 -13.41 -16.91 0.94
N ARG A 103 -13.00 -18.05 0.38
CA ARG A 103 -12.30 -18.07 -0.91
C ARG A 103 -13.29 -17.81 -2.04
N PRO A 104 -13.00 -16.91 -3.00
CA PRO A 104 -13.99 -16.50 -3.99
C PRO A 104 -14.62 -17.65 -4.80
N ARG A 105 -13.83 -18.65 -5.21
CA ARG A 105 -14.32 -19.77 -6.03
C ARG A 105 -15.22 -20.70 -5.22
N GLU A 106 -14.79 -21.06 -4.03
CA GLU A 106 -15.53 -21.91 -3.10
C GLU A 106 -16.81 -21.22 -2.61
N LYS A 107 -16.73 -19.92 -2.29
CA LYS A 107 -17.88 -19.08 -1.94
C LYS A 107 -18.89 -18.98 -3.08
N LEU A 108 -18.42 -18.79 -4.32
CA LEU A 108 -19.26 -18.80 -5.53
C LEU A 108 -20.00 -20.14 -5.67
N LEU A 109 -19.30 -21.26 -5.51
CA LEU A 109 -19.90 -22.60 -5.62
C LEU A 109 -20.92 -22.87 -4.50
N ALA A 110 -20.65 -22.40 -3.28
CA ALA A 110 -21.49 -22.68 -2.12
C ALA A 110 -22.71 -21.73 -2.00
N ARG A 111 -22.56 -20.47 -2.42
CA ARG A 111 -23.53 -19.40 -2.15
C ARG A 111 -23.94 -18.60 -3.38
N GLY A 112 -23.40 -18.88 -4.56
CA GLY A 112 -23.71 -18.15 -5.79
C GLY A 112 -23.04 -16.77 -5.89
N ALA A 113 -23.16 -16.16 -7.08
CA ALA A 113 -22.46 -14.92 -7.43
C ALA A 113 -22.84 -13.71 -6.58
N TYR A 114 -24.09 -13.65 -6.12
CA TYR A 114 -24.63 -12.55 -5.31
C TYR A 114 -23.96 -12.42 -3.93
N ALA A 115 -23.30 -13.49 -3.46
CA ALA A 115 -22.62 -13.51 -2.17
C ALA A 115 -21.19 -12.96 -2.23
N LEU A 116 -20.69 -12.62 -3.42
CA LEU A 116 -19.38 -12.04 -3.64
C LEU A 116 -19.47 -10.51 -3.66
N SER A 117 -18.49 -9.86 -3.04
CA SER A 117 -18.22 -8.44 -3.22
C SER A 117 -17.70 -8.13 -4.62
N HIS A 118 -17.75 -6.87 -5.04
CA HIS A 118 -17.19 -6.45 -6.33
C HIS A 118 -15.71 -6.81 -6.47
N GLY A 119 -14.93 -6.65 -5.39
CA GLY A 119 -13.51 -7.03 -5.36
C GLY A 119 -13.31 -8.54 -5.55
N GLU A 120 -14.15 -9.38 -4.94
CA GLU A 120 -14.09 -10.83 -5.12
C GLU A 120 -14.54 -11.26 -6.54
N LEU A 121 -15.56 -10.62 -7.12
CA LEU A 121 -15.94 -10.82 -8.52
C LEU A 121 -14.80 -10.44 -9.46
N MET A 122 -14.15 -9.31 -9.20
CA MET A 122 -13.00 -8.87 -9.97
C MET A 122 -11.83 -9.86 -9.82
N ALA A 123 -11.59 -10.39 -8.63
CA ALA A 123 -10.59 -11.41 -8.37
C ALA A 123 -10.77 -12.66 -9.22
N LEU A 124 -12.02 -13.09 -9.43
CA LEU A 124 -12.35 -14.24 -10.25
C LEU A 124 -12.00 -14.01 -11.73
N LEU A 125 -12.26 -12.81 -12.26
CA LEU A 125 -11.97 -12.47 -13.66
C LEU A 125 -10.46 -12.37 -13.92
N ILE A 126 -9.70 -11.76 -12.99
CA ILE A 126 -8.25 -11.58 -13.18
C ILE A 126 -7.44 -12.83 -12.80
N GLY A 127 -8.03 -13.72 -12.01
CA GLY A 127 -7.53 -15.05 -11.64
C GLY A 127 -6.34 -15.07 -10.67
N SER A 128 -5.50 -14.04 -10.67
CA SER A 128 -4.30 -13.94 -9.84
C SER A 128 -3.97 -12.50 -9.48
N GLY A 129 -3.38 -12.32 -8.30
CA GLY A 129 -2.83 -11.04 -7.85
C GLY A 129 -1.39 -10.83 -8.33
N VAL A 130 -0.63 -10.08 -7.53
CA VAL A 130 0.82 -9.84 -7.65
C VAL A 130 1.53 -10.21 -6.35
N SER A 131 2.85 -10.12 -6.33
CA SER A 131 3.71 -10.48 -5.18
C SER A 131 3.28 -9.86 -3.84
N ASP A 132 2.70 -8.67 -3.89
CA ASP A 132 2.35 -7.81 -2.76
C ASP A 132 0.85 -7.63 -2.55
N LEU A 133 0.01 -8.15 -3.45
CA LEU A 133 -1.45 -8.06 -3.38
C LEU A 133 -2.08 -9.34 -3.90
N ASN A 134 -2.94 -9.99 -3.14
CA ASN A 134 -3.71 -11.10 -3.65
C ASN A 134 -4.80 -10.60 -4.65
N ALA A 135 -5.45 -11.54 -5.37
CA ALA A 135 -6.39 -11.16 -6.42
C ALA A 135 -7.62 -10.39 -5.90
N VAL A 136 -8.08 -10.67 -4.67
CA VAL A 136 -9.20 -9.95 -4.02
C VAL A 136 -8.81 -8.51 -3.71
N GLU A 137 -7.59 -8.30 -3.24
CA GLU A 137 -7.09 -6.96 -2.93
C GLU A 137 -6.84 -6.14 -4.19
N LEU A 138 -6.24 -6.74 -5.22
CA LEU A 138 -6.07 -6.09 -6.52
C LEU A 138 -7.44 -5.74 -7.13
N GLY A 139 -8.39 -6.67 -7.07
CA GLY A 139 -9.77 -6.42 -7.48
C GLY A 139 -10.44 -5.28 -6.71
N GLY A 140 -10.25 -5.26 -5.39
CA GLY A 140 -10.72 -4.19 -4.51
C GLY A 140 -10.09 -2.83 -4.83
N GLN A 141 -8.80 -2.76 -5.14
CA GLN A 141 -8.14 -1.51 -5.55
C GLN A 141 -8.71 -0.95 -6.86
N ILE A 142 -8.96 -1.82 -7.85
CA ILE A 142 -9.57 -1.42 -9.12
C ILE A 142 -10.97 -0.84 -8.86
N MET A 143 -11.80 -1.54 -8.07
CA MET A 143 -13.14 -1.07 -7.74
C MET A 143 -13.12 0.23 -6.93
N ALA A 144 -12.22 0.35 -5.96
CA ALA A 144 -12.08 1.58 -5.18
C ALA A 144 -11.70 2.78 -6.05
N SER A 145 -10.87 2.59 -7.09
CA SER A 145 -10.45 3.66 -8.01
C SER A 145 -11.61 4.31 -8.77
N ILE A 146 -12.70 3.57 -8.95
CA ILE A 146 -13.92 4.04 -9.62
C ILE A 146 -15.03 4.40 -8.63
N GLY A 147 -14.76 4.40 -7.33
CA GLY A 147 -15.74 4.72 -6.28
C GLY A 147 -16.67 3.55 -5.93
N ASP A 148 -16.21 2.32 -6.14
CA ASP A 148 -16.94 1.06 -5.90
C ASP A 148 -18.25 0.93 -6.70
N ASP A 149 -18.33 1.61 -7.84
CA ASP A 149 -19.45 1.56 -8.78
C ASP A 149 -19.07 0.72 -10.02
N PRO A 150 -19.58 -0.51 -10.18
CA PRO A 150 -19.27 -1.37 -11.32
C PRO A 150 -19.66 -0.78 -12.67
N GLY A 151 -20.66 0.12 -12.73
CA GLY A 151 -21.07 0.78 -13.96
C GLY A 151 -19.94 1.62 -14.57
N ARG A 152 -19.02 2.11 -13.74
CA ARG A 152 -17.88 2.90 -14.20
C ARG A 152 -16.76 2.09 -14.83
N LEU A 153 -16.78 0.76 -14.73
CA LEU A 153 -15.85 -0.10 -15.46
C LEU A 153 -15.97 0.08 -16.97
N ALA A 154 -17.16 0.47 -17.48
CA ALA A 154 -17.39 0.74 -18.89
C ALA A 154 -16.59 1.94 -19.45
N PHE A 155 -16.07 2.81 -18.57
CA PHE A 155 -15.25 3.96 -18.97
C PHE A 155 -13.74 3.72 -18.83
N LEU A 156 -13.35 2.49 -18.48
CA LEU A 156 -11.94 2.10 -18.44
C LEU A 156 -11.56 1.45 -19.78
N ASP A 157 -10.38 1.80 -20.27
CA ASP A 157 -9.74 1.13 -21.38
C ASP A 157 -8.57 0.25 -20.89
N VAL A 158 -7.93 -0.44 -21.82
CA VAL A 158 -6.79 -1.32 -21.51
C VAL A 158 -5.65 -0.55 -20.86
N ASP A 159 -5.40 0.69 -21.27
CA ASP A 159 -4.28 1.49 -20.77
C ASP A 159 -4.52 2.00 -19.34
N ARG A 160 -5.75 2.40 -19.01
CA ARG A 160 -6.16 2.71 -17.63
C ARG A 160 -6.06 1.49 -16.72
N LEU A 161 -6.53 0.34 -17.19
CA LEU A 161 -6.41 -0.91 -16.42
C LEU A 161 -4.94 -1.32 -16.21
N LYS A 162 -4.07 -1.07 -17.18
CA LYS A 162 -2.63 -1.37 -17.06
C LYS A 162 -1.88 -0.50 -16.05
N LEU A 163 -2.47 0.60 -15.57
CA LEU A 163 -1.89 1.39 -14.48
C LEU A 163 -1.86 0.63 -13.15
N PHE A 164 -2.71 -0.38 -12.99
CA PHE A 164 -2.68 -1.26 -11.82
C PHE A 164 -1.60 -2.33 -11.99
N LYS A 165 -0.69 -2.40 -11.01
CA LYS A 165 0.39 -3.39 -11.00
C LYS A 165 -0.18 -4.81 -11.15
N GLY A 166 0.26 -5.52 -12.18
CA GLY A 166 -0.19 -6.88 -12.48
C GLY A 166 -1.40 -7.00 -13.39
N MET A 167 -1.95 -5.90 -13.88
CA MET A 167 -3.00 -5.86 -14.92
C MET A 167 -2.38 -5.76 -16.31
N GLY A 168 -1.84 -6.86 -16.81
CA GLY A 168 -1.39 -6.96 -18.20
C GLY A 168 -2.56 -7.06 -19.18
N VAL A 169 -2.25 -7.01 -20.48
CA VAL A 169 -3.24 -7.05 -21.58
C VAL A 169 -4.27 -8.17 -21.40
N ALA A 170 -3.84 -9.39 -21.08
CA ALA A 170 -4.74 -10.54 -20.91
C ALA A 170 -5.80 -10.32 -19.81
N LYS A 171 -5.40 -9.81 -18.64
CA LYS A 171 -6.33 -9.55 -17.52
C LYS A 171 -7.25 -8.38 -17.87
N SER A 172 -6.71 -7.32 -18.47
CA SER A 172 -7.52 -6.18 -18.91
C SER A 172 -8.58 -6.59 -19.94
N CYS A 173 -8.21 -7.41 -20.93
CA CYS A 173 -9.16 -7.95 -21.90
C CYS A 173 -10.27 -8.77 -21.23
N ALA A 174 -9.95 -9.59 -20.22
CA ALA A 174 -10.95 -10.36 -19.48
C ALA A 174 -11.98 -9.45 -18.77
N VAL A 175 -11.53 -8.34 -18.17
CA VAL A 175 -12.44 -7.35 -17.55
C VAL A 175 -13.34 -6.72 -18.60
N LEU A 176 -12.77 -6.19 -19.68
CA LEU A 176 -13.53 -5.50 -20.71
C LEU A 176 -14.52 -6.43 -21.42
N ALA A 177 -14.14 -7.69 -21.63
CA ALA A 177 -15.06 -8.70 -22.16
C ALA A 177 -16.24 -8.95 -21.23
N ALA A 178 -16.02 -9.02 -19.90
CA ALA A 178 -17.09 -9.17 -18.93
C ALA A 178 -18.04 -7.96 -18.91
N VAL A 179 -17.50 -6.74 -18.99
CA VAL A 179 -18.30 -5.51 -19.08
C VAL A 179 -19.15 -5.49 -20.35
N GLU A 180 -18.55 -5.80 -21.51
CA GLU A 180 -19.28 -5.84 -22.78
C GLU A 180 -20.36 -6.93 -22.80
N LEU A 181 -20.11 -8.09 -22.19
CA LEU A 181 -21.14 -9.13 -22.02
C LEU A 181 -22.32 -8.61 -21.19
N SER A 182 -22.05 -7.95 -20.06
CA SER A 182 -23.10 -7.34 -19.23
C SER A 182 -23.93 -6.33 -20.02
N ARG A 183 -23.26 -5.46 -20.81
CA ARG A 183 -23.93 -4.47 -21.66
C ARG A 183 -24.85 -5.13 -22.69
N ARG A 184 -24.44 -6.23 -23.31
CA ARG A 184 -25.27 -6.99 -24.27
C ARG A 184 -26.45 -7.70 -23.62
N MET A 185 -26.31 -8.14 -22.38
CA MET A 185 -27.37 -8.83 -21.64
C MET A 185 -28.46 -7.86 -21.16
N TYR A 186 -28.06 -6.68 -20.67
CA TYR A 186 -28.95 -5.77 -19.94
C TYR A 186 -29.22 -4.43 -20.62
N GLY A 187 -28.49 -4.09 -21.70
CA GLY A 187 -28.80 -2.96 -22.57
C GLY A 187 -28.69 -1.57 -21.91
N PHE A 188 -27.58 -1.30 -21.22
CA PHE A 188 -27.26 0.05 -20.73
C PHE A 188 -27.01 1.03 -21.88
#